data_AF-A0A1I4Z7D3-F1
#
_entry.id   AF-A0A1I4Z7D3-F1
#
_cell.length_a   1.000
_cell.length_b   1.000
_cell.length_c   1.000
_cell.angle_alpha   90.00
_cell.angle_beta   90.00
_cell.angle_gamma   90.00
#
_symmetry.space_group_name_H-M   'P 1'
#
loop_
_entity.id
_entity.type
_entity.pdbx_description
1 polymer ?
#
loop_
_entity_poly.entity_id
_entity_poly.type
_entity_poly.pdbx_seq_one_letter_code
_entity_poly.pdbx_strand_id
1 'polypeptide(L)'
;MPYHHQNIIQKFGSDGNLERTWVLPRAVDEPLRPHVMMSDDGNIMMGWVVTEEIAPILQPWVDEPIDLASGEWHISCDGYWD
;
A
#
# COMPACT_ATOMS: atom_id res chain seq x y z
N MET A 1 2.30 24.90 2.10
CA MET A 1 3.28 23.79 1.97
C MET A 1 2.53 22.65 1.30
N PRO A 2 3.04 22.05 0.22
CA PRO A 2 2.36 20.93 -0.42
C PRO A 2 2.30 19.76 0.57
N TYR A 3 1.12 19.20 0.76
CA TYR A 3 0.94 17.96 1.52
C TYR A 3 1.34 16.82 0.59
N HIS A 4 2.47 16.16 0.88
CA HIS A 4 2.95 15.06 0.05
C HIS A 4 2.31 13.76 0.52
N HIS A 5 1.30 13.34 -0.22
CA HIS A 5 0.67 12.04 -0.08
C HIS A 5 1.47 10.99 -0.86
N GLN A 6 1.83 9.89 -0.19
CA GLN A 6 2.55 8.79 -0.82
C GLN A 6 1.85 7.47 -0.51
N ASN A 7 1.49 6.73 -1.55
CA ASN A 7 0.97 5.39 -1.40
C ASN A 7 2.06 4.48 -0.83
N ILE A 8 1.69 3.67 0.16
CA ILE A 8 2.59 2.75 0.84
C ILE A 8 1.94 1.37 0.95
N ILE A 9 2.78 0.35 1.05
CA ILE A 9 2.40 -0.99 1.52
C ILE A 9 3.04 -1.22 2.88
N GLN A 10 2.29 -1.80 3.79
CA GLN A 10 2.68 -2.07 5.17
C GLN A 10 2.51 -3.54 5.47
N LYS A 11 3.44 -4.09 6.24
CA LYS A 11 3.35 -5.42 6.82
C LYS A 11 3.33 -5.31 8.33
N PHE A 12 2.37 -5.98 8.94
CA PHE A 12 2.24 -6.11 10.38
C PHE A 12 2.71 -7.50 10.82
N GLY A 13 3.12 -7.62 12.08
CA GLY A 13 3.35 -8.93 12.68
C GLY A 13 2.05 -9.52 13.22
N SER A 14 2.08 -10.80 13.58
CA SER A 14 0.95 -11.48 14.24
C SER A 14 0.52 -10.86 15.57
N ASP A 15 1.37 -10.02 16.16
CA ASP A 15 1.09 -9.21 17.34
C ASP A 15 0.38 -7.87 17.03
N GLY A 16 0.13 -7.59 15.75
CA GLY A 16 -0.48 -6.37 15.25
C GLY A 16 0.47 -5.18 15.17
N ASN A 17 1.76 -5.34 15.47
CA ASN A 17 2.73 -4.25 15.37
C ASN A 17 3.24 -4.10 13.94
N LEU A 18 3.49 -2.85 13.52
CA LEU A 18 4.09 -2.57 12.21
C LEU A 18 5.52 -3.11 12.17
N GLU A 19 5.78 -4.07 11.28
CA GLU A 19 7.12 -4.59 11.04
C GLU A 19 7.85 -3.76 9.99
N ARG A 20 7.15 -3.40 8.91
CA ARG A 20 7.78 -2.79 7.74
C ARG A 20 6.83 -1.97 6.89
N THR A 21 7.40 -1.03 6.14
CA THR A 21 6.68 -0.19 5.18
C THR A 21 7.54 -0.01 3.94
N TRP A 22 6.91 -0.11 2.76
CA TRP A 22 7.53 0.20 1.48
C TRP A 22 6.74 1.31 0.81
N VAL A 23 7.49 2.24 0.25
CA VAL A 23 6.96 3.34 -0.56
C VAL A 23 6.63 2.82 -1.95
N LEU A 24 5.41 3.04 -2.41
CA LEU A 24 4.98 2.68 -3.75
C LEU A 24 5.27 3.83 -4.72
N PRO A 25 5.85 3.54 -5.91
CA PRO A 25 6.00 4.54 -6.94
C PRO A 25 4.67 4.81 -7.66
N ARG A 26 4.58 5.97 -8.31
CA ARG A 26 3.39 6.39 -9.08
C ARG A 26 2.98 5.42 -10.20
N ALA A 27 3.91 4.61 -10.70
CA ALA A 27 3.62 3.59 -11.71
C ALA A 27 2.61 2.51 -11.23
N VAL A 28 2.40 2.42 -9.92
CA VAL A 28 1.48 1.45 -9.28
C VAL A 28 0.05 1.99 -9.21
N ASP A 29 -0.14 3.32 -9.33
CA ASP A 29 -1.43 3.97 -9.09
C ASP A 29 -2.50 3.53 -10.11
N GLU A 30 -2.15 3.49 -11.41
CA GLU A 30 -3.09 3.06 -12.46
C GLU A 30 -3.51 1.59 -12.30
N PRO A 31 -2.59 0.62 -12.12
CA PRO A 31 -2.96 -0.76 -11.83
C PRO A 31 -3.83 -0.94 -10.58
N LEU A 32 -3.63 -0.16 -9.52
CA LEU A 32 -4.39 -0.28 -8.27
C LEU A 32 -5.79 0.34 -8.33
N ARG A 33 -5.99 1.36 -9.16
CA ARG A 33 -7.25 2.12 -9.25
C ARG A 33 -8.54 1.27 -9.36
N PRO A 34 -8.59 0.13 -10.08
CA PRO A 34 -9.79 -0.71 -10.09
C PRO A 34 -10.03 -1.52 -8.80
N HIS A 35 -9.03 -1.66 -7.92
CA HIS A 35 -9.09 -2.51 -6.73
C HIS A 35 -9.26 -1.73 -5.42
N VAL A 36 -8.90 -0.44 -5.40
CA VAL A 36 -9.00 0.41 -4.21
C VAL A 36 -9.57 1.78 -4.53
N MET A 37 -10.12 2.42 -3.51
CA MET A 37 -10.62 3.78 -3.65
C MET A 37 -9.47 4.79 -3.60
N MET A 38 -9.27 5.51 -4.70
CA MET A 38 -8.22 6.51 -4.87
C MET A 38 -8.81 7.91 -5.12
N SER A 39 -8.09 8.95 -4.69
CA SER A 39 -8.39 10.33 -5.07
C SER A 39 -8.05 10.58 -6.54
N ASP A 40 -8.50 11.71 -7.07
CA ASP A 40 -8.16 12.13 -8.44
C ASP A 40 -6.64 12.27 -8.66
N ASP A 41 -5.92 12.70 -7.62
CA ASP A 41 -4.45 12.81 -7.57
C ASP A 41 -3.73 11.46 -7.43
N GLY A 42 -4.46 10.34 -7.44
CA GLY A 42 -3.90 9.00 -7.38
C GLY A 42 -3.43 8.58 -5.98
N ASN A 43 -4.02 9.10 -4.91
CA ASN A 43 -3.69 8.69 -3.54
C ASN A 43 -4.76 7.77 -2.97
N ILE A 44 -4.35 6.70 -2.29
CA ILE A 44 -5.26 5.77 -1.62
C ILE A 44 -5.99 6.50 -0.49
N MET A 45 -7.32 6.49 -0.48
CA MET A 45 -8.10 7.30 0.48
C MET A 45 -8.26 6.66 1.87
N MET A 46 -8.00 5.35 2.01
CA MET A 46 -8.08 4.62 3.28
C MET A 46 -7.22 3.35 3.26
N GLY A 47 -6.93 2.75 4.40
CA GLY A 47 -6.22 1.46 4.44
C GLY A 47 -7.05 0.32 3.84
N TRP A 48 -6.44 -0.49 2.97
CA TRP A 48 -7.03 -1.71 2.40
C TRP A 48 -6.16 -2.91 2.71
N VAL A 49 -6.77 -4.07 2.93
CA VAL A 49 -6.06 -5.35 3.01
C VAL A 49 -5.59 -5.73 1.61
N VAL A 50 -4.37 -6.25 1.50
CA VAL A 50 -3.85 -6.78 0.23
C VAL A 50 -4.57 -8.09 -0.09
N THR A 51 -5.15 -8.16 -1.29
CA THR A 51 -5.89 -9.33 -1.80
C THR A 51 -5.08 -10.07 -2.87
N GLU A 52 -5.59 -11.22 -3.33
CA GLU A 52 -5.01 -11.98 -4.46
C GLU A 52 -4.90 -11.17 -5.76
N GLU A 53 -5.80 -10.21 -5.98
CA GLU A 53 -5.77 -9.34 -7.16
C GLU A 53 -4.73 -8.21 -7.01
N ILE A 54 -4.51 -7.74 -5.78
CA ILE A 54 -3.61 -6.63 -5.47
C ILE A 54 -2.17 -7.11 -5.32
N ALA A 55 -1.93 -8.29 -4.73
CA ALA A 55 -0.58 -8.79 -4.46
C ALA A 55 0.33 -8.83 -5.70
N PRO A 56 -0.09 -9.31 -6.89
CA PRO A 56 0.76 -9.30 -8.08
C PRO A 56 1.15 -7.90 -8.55
N ILE A 57 0.31 -6.89 -8.29
CA ILE A 57 0.58 -5.48 -8.62
C ILE A 57 1.69 -4.93 -7.71
N LEU A 58 1.67 -5.33 -6.43
CA LEU A 58 2.57 -4.82 -5.40
C LEU A 58 3.88 -5.59 -5.29
N GLN A 59 3.87 -6.90 -5.56
CA GLN A 59 5.01 -7.80 -5.36
C GLN A 59 6.33 -7.31 -5.98
N PRO A 60 6.35 -6.65 -7.16
CA PRO A 60 7.59 -6.10 -7.72
C PRO A 60 8.24 -4.98 -6.88
N TRP A 61 7.50 -4.37 -5.96
CA TRP A 61 7.90 -3.20 -5.16
C TRP A 61 8.23 -3.55 -3.71
N VAL A 62 8.15 -4.82 -3.36
CA VAL A 62 8.41 -5.37 -2.03
C VAL A 62 9.61 -6.32 -2.13
N ASP A 63 10.53 -6.25 -1.17
CA ASP A 63 11.75 -7.07 -1.15
C ASP A 63 11.54 -8.46 -0.50
N GLU A 64 10.31 -8.78 -0.10
CA GLU A 64 9.91 -10.07 0.46
C GLU A 64 8.59 -10.57 -0.18
N PRO A 65 8.34 -11.89 -0.19
CA PRO A 65 7.09 -12.43 -0.71
C PRO A 65 5.89 -11.95 0.10
N ILE A 66 4.85 -11.48 -0.59
CA ILE A 66 3.57 -11.13 0.04
C ILE A 66 2.86 -12.43 0.41
N ASP A 67 2.74 -12.68 1.71
CA ASP A 67 1.96 -13.80 2.25
C ASP A 67 0.53 -13.35 2.55
N LEU A 68 -0.39 -13.71 1.65
CA LEU A 68 -1.81 -13.41 1.82
C LEU A 68 -2.47 -14.22 2.94
N ALA A 69 -1.91 -15.39 3.29
CA ALA A 69 -2.49 -16.24 4.31
C ALA A 69 -2.34 -15.66 5.72
N SER A 70 -1.35 -14.78 5.94
CA SER A 70 -1.16 -14.14 7.23
C SER A 70 -2.17 -13.02 7.49
N GLY A 71 -2.74 -12.42 6.43
CA GLY A 71 -3.66 -11.28 6.55
C GLY A 71 -2.99 -10.00 7.08
N GLU A 72 -1.67 -9.95 7.12
CA GLU A 72 -0.88 -8.88 7.75
C GLU A 72 -0.50 -7.73 6.80
N TRP A 73 -0.92 -7.81 5.54
CA TRP A 73 -0.49 -6.89 4.49
C TRP A 73 -1.57 -5.87 4.16
N HIS A 74 -1.20 -4.60 4.19
CA HIS A 74 -2.10 -3.48 3.93
C HIS A 74 -1.50 -2.47 2.97
N ILE A 75 -2.34 -1.80 2.19
CA ILE A 75 -1.97 -0.60 1.44
C ILE A 75 -2.73 0.60 1.95
N SER A 76 -2.05 1.74 2.02
CA SER A 76 -2.62 2.99 2.52
C SER A 76 -1.88 4.16 1.86
N CYS A 77 -2.30 5.37 2.18
CA CYS A 77 -1.53 6.57 1.87
C CYS A 77 -0.94 7.11 3.16
N ASP A 78 0.37 7.31 3.17
CA ASP A 78 1.02 8.10 4.20
C ASP A 78 0.90 9.59 3.86
N GLY A 79 0.73 10.40 4.88
CA GLY A 79 0.65 11.85 4.77
C GLY A 79 1.65 12.47 5.72
N TYR A 80 2.71 13.09 5.18
CA TYR A 80 3.68 13.82 5.97
C TYR A 80 3.70 15.31 5.58
N TRP A 81 4.00 16.12 6.60
CA TRP A 81 4.30 17.54 6.43
C TRP A 81 5.81 17.68 6.20
N ASP A 82 6.21 18.41 5.16
CA ASP A 82 7.59 18.90 5.01
C ASP A 82 7.93 19.97 6.06
#